data_AF-A0A1F6E568-F1
#
_entry.id   AF-A0A1F6E568-F1
#
_cell.length_a   1.000
_cell.length_b   1.000
_cell.length_c   1.000
_cell.angle_alpha   90.00
_cell.angle_beta   90.00
_cell.angle_gamma   90.00
#
_symmetry.space_group_name_H-M   'P 1'
#
loop_
_entity.id
_entity.type
_entity.pdbx_description
1 polymer ?
#
loop_
_entity_poly.entity_id
_entity_poly.type
_entity_poly.pdbx_seq_one_letter_code
_entity_poly.pdbx_strand_id
1 'polypeptide(L)'
;MGKLANISLKFVDIMIGVVLGLGFQWWPNLVEPWQYAAFIFVYIDLVDYWIDYSFSLKAFPPKRELNIMLDVAIIFTMFLYIYSTQLTITYFLVSFGAFRIIDTFSLIRARREYHPSGREKKFVHAWIAMNIAEMLYTAGLLIVAIQFAFSPLMLLGMYIALRLATRIIASLHYKEVYFS
;
A
#
# COMPACT_ATOMS: atom_id res chain seq x y z
N MET A 1 -7.11 15.60 -19.96
CA MET A 1 -7.36 15.27 -18.54
C MET A 1 -8.14 16.40 -17.90
N GLY A 2 -9.17 16.09 -17.11
CA GLY A 2 -9.96 17.10 -16.40
C GLY A 2 -9.18 17.78 -15.26
N LYS A 3 -9.64 18.95 -14.80
CA LYS A 3 -9.00 19.75 -13.73
C LYS A 3 -8.73 18.91 -12.45
N LEU A 4 -9.69 18.07 -12.05
CA LEU A 4 -9.57 17.20 -10.87
C LEU A 4 -8.49 16.11 -11.02
N ALA A 5 -8.36 15.53 -12.22
CA ALA A 5 -7.35 14.51 -12.50
C ALA A 5 -5.92 15.05 -12.34
N ASN A 6 -5.68 16.25 -12.87
CA ASN A 6 -4.37 16.91 -12.74
C ASN A 6 -4.05 17.32 -11.30
N ILE A 7 -5.06 17.73 -10.53
CA ILE A 7 -4.88 18.07 -9.11
C ILE A 7 -4.52 16.81 -8.32
N SER A 8 -5.27 15.72 -8.48
CA SER A 8 -5.02 14.46 -7.76
C SER A 8 -3.65 13.86 -8.08
N LEU A 9 -3.28 13.78 -9.37
CA LEU A 9 -1.95 13.28 -9.77
C LEU A 9 -0.82 14.08 -9.12
N LYS A 10 -0.84 15.41 -9.25
CA LYS A 10 0.19 16.27 -8.66
C LYS A 10 0.21 16.19 -7.14
N PHE A 11 -0.96 16.15 -6.51
CA PHE A 11 -1.08 16.01 -5.06
C PHE A 11 -0.42 14.71 -4.59
N VAL A 12 -0.76 13.58 -5.21
CA VAL A 12 -0.23 12.27 -4.82
C VAL A 12 1.30 12.21 -5.02
N ASP A 13 1.81 12.69 -6.15
CA ASP A 13 3.26 12.71 -6.42
C ASP A 13 4.03 13.53 -5.36
N ILE A 14 3.54 14.74 -5.04
CA ILE A 14 4.15 15.61 -4.03
C ILE A 14 4.07 14.96 -2.65
N MET A 15 2.90 14.45 -2.28
CA MET A 15 2.66 13.93 -0.94
C MET A 15 3.41 12.63 -0.67
N ILE A 16 3.60 11.76 -1.67
CA ILE A 16 4.45 10.58 -1.52
C ILE A 16 5.90 11.02 -1.24
N GLY A 17 6.41 12.03 -1.95
CA GLY A 17 7.71 12.62 -1.65
C GLY A 17 7.81 13.14 -0.22
N VAL A 18 6.76 13.81 0.28
CA VAL A 18 6.68 14.27 1.67
C VAL A 18 6.68 13.09 2.65
N VAL A 19 5.86 12.06 2.43
CA VAL A 19 5.78 10.88 3.30
C VAL A 19 7.13 10.16 3.39
N LEU A 20 7.78 9.95 2.25
CA LEU A 20 9.10 9.32 2.19
C LEU A 20 10.18 10.18 2.84
N GLY A 21 10.13 11.52 2.65
CA GLY A 21 11.04 12.46 3.29
C GLY A 21 10.89 12.49 4.82
N LEU A 22 9.65 12.53 5.32
CA LEU A 22 9.35 12.44 6.76
C LEU A 22 9.82 11.10 7.34
N GLY A 23 9.65 10.01 6.61
CA GLY A 23 10.20 8.71 6.97
C GLY A 23 11.70 8.76 7.25
N PHE A 24 12.49 9.41 6.39
CA PHE A 24 13.93 9.53 6.65
C PHE A 24 14.27 10.37 7.88
N GLN A 25 13.48 11.41 8.19
CA GLN A 25 13.66 12.19 9.42
C GLN A 25 13.44 11.35 10.68
N TRP A 26 12.72 10.24 10.55
CA TRP A 26 12.35 9.32 11.60
C TRP A 26 13.31 8.14 11.78
N TRP A 27 14.24 7.96 10.84
CA TRP A 27 15.29 6.94 10.91
C TRP A 27 16.10 6.96 12.21
N PRO A 28 16.50 8.13 12.77
CA PRO A 28 17.28 8.18 14.01
C PRO A 28 16.51 7.71 15.26
N ASN A 29 15.18 7.66 15.21
CA ASN A 29 14.35 7.22 16.34
C ASN A 29 14.12 5.70 16.35
N LEU A 30 14.61 4.98 15.34
CA LEU A 30 14.56 3.51 15.33
C LEU A 30 15.56 2.99 16.36
N VAL A 31 15.15 2.00 17.14
CA VAL A 31 15.91 1.45 18.28
C VAL A 31 16.17 -0.04 18.09
N GLU A 32 15.15 -0.80 17.69
CA GLU A 32 15.23 -2.25 17.62
C GLU A 32 15.60 -2.74 16.21
N PRO A 33 16.36 -3.83 16.04
CA PRO A 33 16.77 -4.34 14.72
C PRO A 33 15.62 -4.56 13.73
N TRP A 34 14.47 -5.02 14.21
CA TRP A 34 13.30 -5.24 13.35
C TRP A 34 12.72 -3.92 12.82
N GLN A 35 12.86 -2.80 13.53
CA GLN A 35 12.35 -1.49 13.11
C GLN A 35 13.10 -0.98 11.88
N TYR A 36 14.43 -1.18 11.82
CA TYR A 36 15.23 -0.84 10.65
C TYR A 36 14.86 -1.69 9.42
N ALA A 37 14.68 -3.00 9.63
CA ALA A 37 14.24 -3.90 8.56
C ALA A 37 12.83 -3.53 8.06
N ALA A 38 11.90 -3.25 8.97
CA ALA A 38 10.56 -2.81 8.66
C ALA A 38 10.57 -1.49 7.88
N PHE A 39 11.39 -0.52 8.30
CA PHE A 39 11.52 0.77 7.62
C PHE A 39 11.98 0.62 6.16
N ILE A 40 13.08 -0.09 5.92
CA ILE A 40 13.61 -0.29 4.56
C ILE A 40 12.54 -0.94 3.68
N PHE A 41 11.85 -1.95 4.22
CA PHE A 41 10.85 -2.69 3.48
C PHE A 41 9.58 -1.86 3.18
N VAL A 42 9.10 -1.08 4.15
CA VAL A 42 8.00 -0.12 3.93
C VAL A 42 8.38 0.88 2.86
N TYR A 43 9.60 1.42 2.91
CA TYR A 43 10.08 2.39 1.95
C TYR A 43 10.01 1.84 0.52
N ILE A 44 10.49 0.61 0.32
CA ILE A 44 10.40 -0.08 -0.97
C ILE A 44 8.94 -0.34 -1.37
N ASP A 45 8.08 -0.79 -0.43
CA ASP A 45 6.67 -1.07 -0.72
C ASP A 45 5.89 0.19 -1.13
N LEU A 46 6.18 1.33 -0.50
CA LEU A 46 5.58 2.62 -0.85
C LEU A 46 6.01 3.10 -2.24
N VAL A 47 7.29 2.94 -2.58
CA VAL A 47 7.80 3.27 -3.92
C VAL A 47 7.18 2.35 -4.98
N ASP A 48 7.12 1.04 -4.76
CA ASP A 48 6.49 0.10 -5.69
C ASP A 48 5.00 0.38 -5.86
N TYR A 49 4.31 0.70 -4.75
CA TYR A 49 2.92 1.14 -4.81
C TYR A 49 2.75 2.43 -5.63
N TRP A 50 3.63 3.42 -5.45
CA TRP A 50 3.55 4.68 -6.19
C TRP A 50 3.61 4.47 -7.70
N ILE A 51 4.47 3.55 -8.17
CA ILE A 51 4.59 3.19 -9.59
C ILE A 51 3.26 2.63 -10.11
N ASP A 52 2.69 1.63 -9.42
CA ASP A 52 1.42 1.00 -9.80
C ASP A 52 0.24 2.00 -9.71
N TYR A 53 0.22 2.84 -8.68
CA TYR A 53 -0.86 3.79 -8.42
C TYR A 53 -0.83 4.98 -9.38
N SER A 54 0.35 5.47 -9.76
CA SER A 54 0.49 6.53 -10.76
C SER A 54 -0.07 6.12 -12.12
N PHE A 55 0.15 4.86 -12.51
CA PHE A 55 -0.47 4.30 -13.72
C PHE A 55 -2.00 4.23 -13.57
N SER A 56 -2.47 3.71 -12.44
CA SER A 56 -3.90 3.61 -12.11
C SER A 56 -4.61 4.96 -12.14
N LEU A 57 -4.04 6.02 -11.53
CA LEU A 57 -4.62 7.36 -11.53
C LEU A 57 -4.69 7.99 -12.93
N LYS A 58 -3.73 7.69 -13.81
CA LYS A 58 -3.77 8.15 -15.21
C LYS A 58 -4.90 7.48 -15.98
N ALA A 59 -5.14 6.19 -15.75
CA ALA A 59 -6.21 5.43 -16.38
C ALA A 59 -7.60 5.72 -15.78
N PHE A 60 -7.68 5.84 -14.45
CA PHE A 60 -8.91 5.96 -13.66
C PHE A 60 -8.87 7.20 -12.74
N PRO A 61 -8.83 8.43 -13.31
CA PRO A 61 -8.75 9.64 -12.51
C PRO A 61 -9.98 9.83 -11.60
N PRO A 62 -9.93 10.66 -10.56
CA PRO A 62 -11.12 10.95 -9.77
C PRO A 62 -12.15 11.77 -10.56
N LYS A 63 -13.42 11.33 -10.59
CA LYS A 63 -14.56 12.06 -11.17
C LYS A 63 -15.27 13.00 -10.19
N ARG A 64 -15.11 12.79 -8.88
CA ARG A 64 -15.86 13.46 -7.81
C ARG A 64 -14.90 13.91 -6.70
N GLU A 65 -15.28 14.92 -5.91
CA GLU A 65 -14.47 15.39 -4.77
C GLU A 65 -14.28 14.30 -3.71
N LEU A 66 -15.31 13.49 -3.46
CA LEU A 66 -15.20 12.32 -2.57
C LEU A 66 -14.08 11.34 -3.00
N ASN A 67 -13.78 11.30 -4.30
CA ASN A 67 -12.74 10.42 -4.83
C ASN A 67 -11.33 10.97 -4.54
N ILE A 68 -11.19 12.29 -4.35
CA ILE A 68 -9.97 12.93 -3.86
C ILE A 68 -9.78 12.65 -2.37
N MET A 69 -10.87 12.57 -1.59
CA MET A 69 -10.77 12.18 -0.18
C MET A 69 -10.19 10.76 0.00
N LEU A 70 -10.45 9.85 -0.95
CA LEU A 70 -9.79 8.54 -0.97
C LEU A 70 -8.29 8.66 -1.25
N ASP A 71 -7.86 9.53 -2.17
CA ASP A 71 -6.43 9.80 -2.41
C ASP A 71 -5.75 10.36 -1.15
N VAL A 72 -6.41 11.28 -0.45
CA VAL A 72 -5.94 11.83 0.83
C VAL A 72 -5.85 10.73 1.89
N ALA A 73 -6.87 9.87 1.99
CA ALA A 73 -6.86 8.75 2.93
C ALA A 73 -5.73 7.75 2.65
N ILE A 74 -5.45 7.45 1.37
CA ILE A 74 -4.32 6.61 0.95
C ILE A 74 -3.02 7.23 1.45
N ILE A 75 -2.76 8.50 1.13
CA ILE A 75 -1.55 9.21 1.58
C ILE A 75 -1.42 9.19 3.11
N PHE A 76 -2.52 9.44 3.82
CA PHE A 76 -2.52 9.40 5.28
C PHE A 76 -2.21 8.00 5.81
N THR A 77 -2.74 6.94 5.21
CA THR A 77 -2.40 5.56 5.62
C THR A 77 -0.96 5.19 5.28
N MET A 78 -0.37 5.72 4.20
CA MET A 78 1.06 5.55 3.91
C MET A 78 1.93 6.22 4.97
N PHE A 79 1.55 7.44 5.39
CA PHE A 79 2.17 8.14 6.50
C PHE A 79 2.11 7.31 7.78
N LEU A 80 0.94 6.77 8.14
CA LEU A 80 0.79 5.91 9.31
C LEU A 80 1.62 4.63 9.19
N TYR A 81 1.74 4.08 7.99
CA TYR A 81 2.49 2.86 7.75
C TYR A 81 3.99 3.07 7.96
N ILE A 82 4.58 4.12 7.39
CA ILE A 82 6.00 4.42 7.63
C ILE A 82 6.26 4.94 9.05
N TYR A 83 5.32 5.68 9.65
CA TYR A 83 5.43 6.10 11.05
C TYR A 83 5.43 4.92 12.02
N SER A 84 4.61 3.91 11.74
CA SER A 84 4.45 2.75 12.61
C SER A 84 5.70 1.91 12.80
N THR A 85 6.73 2.09 11.97
CA THR A 85 8.03 1.40 12.12
C THR A 85 8.76 1.82 13.40
N GLN A 86 8.44 2.98 13.97
CA GLN A 86 8.97 3.46 15.25
C GLN A 86 8.20 2.92 16.47
N LEU A 87 7.03 2.32 16.24
CA LEU A 87 6.12 1.89 17.28
C LEU A 87 6.26 0.38 17.51
N THR A 88 5.15 -0.30 17.82
CA THR A 88 5.11 -1.75 18.03
C THR A 88 4.78 -2.49 16.73
N ILE A 89 5.15 -3.77 16.66
CA ILE A 89 4.80 -4.64 15.53
C ILE A 89 3.28 -4.75 15.31
N THR A 90 2.48 -4.66 16.38
CA THR A 90 1.02 -4.65 16.28
C THR A 90 0.53 -3.40 15.56
N TYR A 91 1.03 -2.22 15.95
CA TYR A 91 0.71 -0.97 15.26
C TYR A 91 1.15 -0.99 13.80
N PHE A 92 2.31 -1.58 13.51
CA PHE A 92 2.78 -1.79 12.15
C PHE A 92 1.81 -2.61 11.30
N LEU A 93 1.38 -3.76 11.79
CA LEU A 93 0.43 -4.63 11.09
C LEU A 93 -0.94 -3.95 10.91
N VAL A 94 -1.42 -3.21 11.92
CA VAL A 94 -2.67 -2.44 11.83
C VAL A 94 -2.58 -1.36 10.76
N SER A 95 -1.49 -0.58 10.72
CA SER A 95 -1.29 0.46 9.71
C SER A 95 -1.23 -0.11 8.30
N PHE A 96 -0.53 -1.24 8.11
CA PHE A 96 -0.51 -1.94 6.82
C PHE A 96 -1.90 -2.45 6.42
N GLY A 97 -2.63 -3.07 7.35
CA GLY A 97 -3.99 -3.54 7.10
C GLY A 97 -4.94 -2.40 6.70
N ALA A 98 -4.88 -1.28 7.43
CA ALA A 98 -5.65 -0.08 7.11
C ALA A 98 -5.33 0.46 5.71
N PHE A 99 -4.05 0.53 5.35
CA PHE A 99 -3.61 0.91 4.02
C PHE A 99 -4.24 0.03 2.92
N ARG A 100 -4.21 -1.30 3.09
CA ARG A 100 -4.81 -2.24 2.12
C ARG A 100 -6.32 -2.15 2.03
N ILE A 101 -7.01 -1.88 3.14
CA ILE A 101 -8.45 -1.64 3.15
C ILE A 101 -8.80 -0.41 2.30
N ILE A 102 -8.12 0.72 2.54
CA ILE A 102 -8.38 1.98 1.82
C ILE A 102 -8.05 1.84 0.33
N ASP A 103 -6.92 1.22 -0.01
CA ASP A 103 -6.54 0.96 -1.40
C ASP A 103 -7.58 0.08 -2.12
N THR A 104 -8.08 -0.96 -1.44
CA THR A 104 -9.16 -1.81 -1.97
C THR A 104 -10.43 -1.01 -2.29
N PHE A 105 -10.82 -0.06 -1.43
CA PHE A 105 -11.94 0.83 -1.73
C PHE A 105 -11.69 1.72 -2.95
N SER A 106 -10.47 2.22 -3.13
CA SER A 106 -10.08 2.98 -4.32
C SER A 106 -10.20 2.16 -5.62
N LEU A 107 -9.78 0.90 -5.58
CA LEU A 107 -9.88 -0.01 -6.73
C LEU A 107 -11.33 -0.44 -7.02
N ILE A 108 -12.14 -0.71 -5.98
CA ILE A 108 -13.57 -1.00 -6.13
C ILE A 108 -14.28 0.19 -6.78
N ARG A 109 -13.95 1.42 -6.36
CA ARG A 109 -14.44 2.64 -6.99
C ARG A 109 -14.04 2.69 -8.46
N ALA A 110 -12.76 2.51 -8.78
CA ALA A 110 -12.28 2.51 -10.17
C ALA A 110 -13.06 1.51 -11.03
N ARG A 111 -13.27 0.29 -10.52
CA ARG A 111 -14.07 -0.74 -11.19
C ARG A 111 -15.51 -0.31 -11.46
N ARG A 112 -16.18 0.30 -10.47
CA ARG A 112 -17.59 0.72 -10.56
C ARG A 112 -17.79 1.94 -11.45
N GLU A 113 -16.86 2.89 -11.44
CA GLU A 113 -17.01 4.16 -12.18
C GLU A 113 -16.53 4.07 -13.63
N TYR A 114 -15.55 3.22 -13.92
CA TYR A 114 -14.88 3.16 -15.22
C TYR A 114 -15.20 1.91 -16.03
N HIS A 115 -15.73 0.86 -15.40
CA HIS A 115 -16.03 -0.42 -16.06
C HIS A 115 -14.86 -0.92 -16.92
N PRO A 116 -13.65 -1.08 -16.33
CA PRO A 116 -12.45 -1.41 -17.09
C PRO A 116 -12.63 -2.72 -17.87
N SER A 117 -12.05 -2.78 -19.07
CA SER A 117 -12.18 -3.90 -19.99
C SER A 117 -10.81 -4.44 -20.42
N GLY A 118 -10.78 -5.65 -20.99
CA GLY A 118 -9.55 -6.27 -21.47
C GLY A 118 -8.47 -6.37 -20.39
N ARG A 119 -7.31 -5.76 -20.66
CA ARG A 119 -6.15 -5.78 -19.75
C ARG A 119 -6.46 -5.03 -18.44
N GLU A 120 -7.18 -3.91 -18.50
CA GLU A 120 -7.40 -3.03 -17.33
C GLU A 120 -8.27 -3.73 -16.29
N LYS A 121 -9.23 -4.52 -16.79
CA LYS A 121 -10.04 -5.37 -15.95
C LYS A 121 -9.17 -6.35 -15.17
N LYS A 122 -8.25 -7.05 -15.85
CA LYS A 122 -7.34 -8.02 -15.21
C LYS A 122 -6.48 -7.36 -14.15
N PHE A 123 -5.90 -6.20 -14.46
CA PHE A 123 -5.12 -5.40 -13.51
C PHE A 123 -5.91 -5.08 -12.24
N VAL A 124 -7.08 -4.45 -12.36
CA VAL A 124 -7.90 -4.06 -11.20
C VAL A 124 -8.36 -5.29 -10.40
N HIS A 125 -8.73 -6.39 -11.05
CA HIS A 125 -9.17 -7.60 -10.34
C HIS A 125 -8.01 -8.30 -9.61
N ALA A 126 -6.85 -8.40 -10.26
CA ALA A 126 -5.67 -8.99 -9.65
C ALA A 126 -5.21 -8.16 -8.43
N TRP A 127 -5.16 -6.83 -8.56
CA TRP A 127 -4.78 -5.96 -7.45
C TRP A 127 -5.76 -6.06 -6.28
N ILE A 128 -7.08 -6.04 -6.53
CA ILE A 128 -8.08 -6.26 -5.46
C ILE A 128 -7.86 -7.62 -4.79
N ALA A 129 -7.64 -8.70 -5.56
CA ALA A 129 -7.42 -10.03 -4.99
C ALA A 129 -6.15 -10.09 -4.13
N MET A 130 -5.06 -9.44 -4.56
CA MET A 130 -3.83 -9.36 -3.79
C MET A 130 -4.03 -8.55 -2.51
N ASN A 131 -4.70 -7.40 -2.56
CA ASN A 131 -5.01 -6.65 -1.35
C ASN A 131 -5.86 -7.46 -0.36
N ILE A 132 -6.82 -8.26 -0.85
CA ILE A 132 -7.61 -9.16 0.01
C ILE A 132 -6.73 -10.23 0.66
N ALA A 133 -5.85 -10.88 -0.11
CA ALA A 133 -4.89 -11.83 0.44
C ALA A 133 -4.01 -11.18 1.51
N GLU A 134 -3.57 -9.94 1.27
CA GLU A 134 -2.75 -9.15 2.18
C GLU A 134 -3.47 -8.77 3.48
N MET A 135 -4.74 -8.37 3.39
CA MET A 135 -5.59 -8.16 4.57
C MET A 135 -5.77 -9.45 5.37
N LEU A 136 -6.01 -10.59 4.70
CA LEU A 136 -6.23 -11.87 5.38
C LEU A 136 -5.00 -12.35 6.14
N TYR A 137 -3.82 -12.35 5.51
CA TYR A 137 -2.63 -12.79 6.22
C TYR A 137 -2.22 -11.79 7.32
N THR A 138 -2.50 -10.49 7.12
CA THR A 138 -2.21 -9.46 8.14
C THR A 138 -3.09 -9.65 9.37
N ALA A 139 -4.39 -9.94 9.17
CA ALA A 139 -5.28 -10.29 10.27
C ALA A 139 -4.81 -11.56 11.00
N GLY A 140 -4.35 -12.57 10.25
CA GLY A 140 -3.76 -13.77 10.82
C GLY A 140 -2.51 -13.46 11.68
N LEU A 141 -1.56 -12.68 11.14
CA LEU A 141 -0.37 -12.24 11.87
C LEU A 141 -0.72 -11.39 13.10
N LEU A 142 -1.76 -10.57 13.02
CA LEU A 142 -2.22 -9.74 14.14
C LEU A 142 -2.81 -10.59 15.27
N ILE A 143 -3.65 -11.57 14.94
CA ILE A 143 -4.14 -12.56 15.92
C ILE A 143 -2.95 -13.27 16.56
N VAL A 144 -2.00 -13.70 15.73
CA VAL A 144 -0.81 -14.39 16.20
C VAL A 144 0.03 -13.52 17.14
N ALA A 145 0.24 -12.25 16.80
CA ALA A 145 1.00 -11.30 17.62
C ALA A 145 0.35 -10.99 18.97
N ILE A 146 -0.99 -10.97 19.02
CA ILE A 146 -1.74 -10.66 20.25
C ILE A 146 -1.85 -11.90 21.15
N GLN A 147 -2.07 -13.08 20.57
CA GLN A 147 -2.32 -14.32 21.32
C GLN A 147 -1.04 -15.05 21.71
N PHE A 148 0.00 -14.95 20.87
CA PHE A 148 1.27 -15.62 21.08
C PHE A 148 2.37 -14.55 21.20
N ALA A 149 3.17 -14.63 22.26
CA ALA A 149 4.26 -13.69 22.54
C ALA A 149 5.49 -13.93 21.63
N PHE A 150 5.26 -13.95 20.31
CA PHE A 150 6.33 -14.09 19.33
C PHE A 150 7.21 -12.84 19.29
N SER A 151 8.50 -13.05 19.00
CA SER A 151 9.43 -11.95 18.77
C SER A 151 8.96 -11.09 17.58
N PRO A 152 8.97 -9.75 17.69
CA PRO A 152 8.67 -8.84 16.59
C PRO A 152 9.43 -9.14 15.30
N LEU A 153 10.70 -9.57 15.41
CA LEU A 153 11.54 -9.91 14.26
C LEU A 153 11.01 -11.14 13.52
N MET A 154 10.49 -12.14 14.23
CA MET A 154 9.91 -13.34 13.62
C MET A 154 8.61 -13.01 12.88
N LEU A 155 7.74 -12.20 13.49
CA LEU A 155 6.52 -11.70 12.86
C LEU A 155 6.81 -10.88 11.61
N LEU A 156 7.81 -9.99 11.68
CA LEU A 156 8.27 -9.22 10.52
C LEU A 156 8.82 -10.12 9.42
N GLY A 157 9.60 -11.14 9.75
CA GLY A 157 10.12 -12.11 8.78
C GLY A 157 9.01 -12.84 8.02
N MET A 158 7.99 -13.31 8.75
CA MET A 158 6.80 -13.93 8.14
C MET A 158 6.03 -12.94 7.27
N TYR A 159 5.83 -11.70 7.75
CA TYR A 159 5.20 -10.62 7.00
C TYR A 159 5.93 -10.35 5.67
N ILE A 160 7.25 -10.20 5.69
CA ILE A 160 8.07 -9.94 4.50
C ILE A 160 7.96 -11.10 3.51
N ALA A 161 8.08 -12.36 3.98
CA ALA A 161 7.98 -13.53 3.12
C ALA A 161 6.63 -13.63 2.41
N LEU A 162 5.53 -13.41 3.15
CA LEU A 162 4.17 -13.38 2.60
C LEU A 162 3.99 -12.24 1.61
N ARG A 163 4.51 -11.05 1.92
CA ARG A 163 4.46 -9.89 1.03
C ARG A 163 5.21 -10.13 -0.28
N LEU A 164 6.40 -10.73 -0.21
CA LEU A 164 7.17 -11.08 -1.40
C LEU A 164 6.41 -12.10 -2.26
N ALA A 165 5.80 -13.10 -1.65
CA ALA A 165 4.97 -14.06 -2.36
C ALA A 165 3.79 -13.39 -3.07
N THR A 166 3.05 -12.48 -2.41
CA THR A 166 1.95 -11.76 -3.06
C THR A 166 2.45 -10.85 -4.18
N ARG A 167 3.60 -10.19 -4.02
CA ARG A 167 4.20 -9.36 -5.09
C ARG A 167 4.65 -10.17 -6.30
N ILE A 168 5.23 -11.36 -6.11
CA ILE A 168 5.61 -12.24 -7.23
C ILE A 168 4.35 -12.68 -7.99
N ILE A 169 3.32 -13.12 -7.27
CA ILE A 169 2.06 -13.55 -7.88
C ILE A 169 1.40 -12.37 -8.62
N ALA A 170 1.37 -11.18 -8.02
CA ALA A 170 0.89 -9.96 -8.63
C ALA A 170 1.63 -9.64 -9.95
N SER A 171 2.97 -9.73 -9.92
CA SER A 171 3.82 -9.47 -11.07
C SER A 171 3.50 -10.39 -12.25
N LEU A 172 3.33 -11.69 -11.98
CA LEU A 172 2.95 -12.69 -12.98
C LEU A 172 1.56 -12.44 -13.59
N HIS A 173 0.63 -11.88 -12.81
CA HIS A 173 -0.74 -11.65 -13.28
C HIS A 173 -0.91 -10.35 -14.08
N TYR A 174 -0.10 -9.31 -13.83
CA TYR A 174 -0.26 -8.04 -14.54
C TYR A 174 1.02 -7.26 -14.88
N LYS A 175 2.17 -7.43 -14.21
CA LYS A 175 3.36 -6.59 -14.51
C LYS A 175 4.07 -7.02 -15.80
N GLU A 176 4.18 -8.31 -16.10
CA GLU A 176 4.81 -8.80 -17.34
C GLU A 176 4.03 -8.45 -18.63
N VAL A 177 2.74 -8.14 -18.55
CA VAL A 177 1.87 -7.86 -19.72
C VAL A 177 1.64 -6.36 -19.95
N TYR A 178 2.02 -5.52 -18.98
CA TYR A 178 1.75 -4.08 -18.99
C TYR A 178 2.99 -3.20 -19.10
N PHE A 179 4.15 -3.68 -18.63
CA PHE A 179 5.42 -2.96 -18.76
C PHE A 179 6.31 -3.51 -19.89
N SER A 180 5.84 -4.53 -20.62
CA SER A 180 6.40 -5.01 -21.89
C SER A 180 5.88 -4.21 -23.08
#